data_AF-A0A4R0ZKX4-F1
#
_entry.id   AF-A0A4R0ZKX4-F1
#
_cell.length_a   1.000
_cell.length_b   1.000
_cell.length_c   1.000
_cell.angle_alpha   90.00
_cell.angle_beta   90.00
_cell.angle_gamma   90.00
#
_symmetry.space_group_name_H-M   'P 1'
#
loop_
_entity.id
_entity.type
_entity.pdbx_description
1 polymer ?
#
loop_
_entity_poly.entity_id
_entity_poly.type
_entity_poly.pdbx_seq_one_letter_code
_entity_poly.pdbx_strand_id
1 'polypeptide(L)'
;MSKWGNRFKKWFFSELDASVYFHTVPFIPNETVHGTLRVLNTTSHVVRLQELTLNFMTTFKDITLEGNEFNREADLQEVPIALSAVLEPGAEEHIPFTFDLTMYAPSTAGAPYSVEATVWDTDGKRVWFDVIEKVEVEPLPALKRLLEATEHAGLELMFVRNVIDPIGEERPYPFVEKYGFKPVGDWADEFEVVKSFWRVDEDGVDVYYWLDNIEKQRTLESIANDVTMRHRSLTWDQLEREQDRLGLGIQETLRSHRSS
;
A
#
# COMPACT_ATOMS: atom_id res chain seq x y z
N MET A 1 -9.15 -15.99 -6.68
CA MET A 1 -8.74 -16.82 -7.84
C MET A 1 -7.25 -17.07 -7.73
N SER A 2 -6.79 -18.27 -8.08
CA SER A 2 -5.54 -18.84 -7.56
C SER A 2 -4.27 -18.37 -8.27
N LYS A 3 -3.15 -18.35 -7.51
CA LYS A 3 -1.74 -18.13 -7.92
C LYS A 3 -1.24 -18.96 -9.12
N TRP A 4 -2.10 -19.78 -9.73
CA TRP A 4 -1.82 -20.54 -10.94
C TRP A 4 -1.91 -19.70 -12.22
N GLY A 5 -2.63 -18.57 -12.22
CA GLY A 5 -2.77 -17.70 -13.40
C GLY A 5 -1.47 -17.00 -13.84
N ASN A 6 -0.64 -16.55 -12.89
CA ASN A 6 0.55 -15.75 -13.20
C ASN A 6 1.73 -16.55 -13.73
N ARG A 7 1.85 -17.85 -13.41
CA ARG A 7 2.89 -18.71 -14.00
C ARG A 7 2.62 -19.07 -15.45
N PHE A 8 1.36 -19.11 -15.89
CA PHE A 8 1.01 -19.36 -17.29
C PHE A 8 1.19 -18.12 -18.19
N LYS A 9 1.15 -16.90 -17.64
CA LYS A 9 1.42 -15.65 -18.39
C LYS A 9 2.88 -15.49 -18.84
N LYS A 10 3.86 -16.08 -18.13
CA LYS A 10 5.29 -16.08 -18.53
C LYS A 10 5.55 -16.82 -19.86
N TRP A 11 4.63 -17.67 -20.32
CA TRP A 11 4.89 -18.60 -21.42
C TRP A 11 4.58 -18.05 -22.82
N PHE A 12 3.94 -16.87 -22.94
CA PHE A 12 3.71 -16.21 -24.23
C PHE A 12 4.77 -15.13 -24.49
N PHE A 13 5.89 -15.59 -25.04
CA PHE A 13 6.94 -14.87 -25.79
C PHE A 13 7.30 -13.45 -25.31
N SER A 14 8.28 -13.35 -24.42
CA SER A 14 9.12 -12.13 -24.39
C SER A 14 10.11 -12.21 -25.55
N GLU A 15 10.12 -11.21 -26.42
CA GLU A 15 11.03 -11.14 -27.57
C GLU A 15 12.44 -10.68 -27.17
N LEU A 16 12.50 -9.98 -26.04
CA LEU A 16 13.72 -9.44 -25.43
C LEU A 16 14.06 -10.22 -24.16
N ASP A 17 15.36 -10.30 -23.85
CA ASP A 17 15.82 -10.60 -22.49
C ASP A 17 15.89 -9.27 -21.73
N ALA A 18 15.04 -9.10 -20.72
CA ALA A 18 14.97 -7.87 -19.96
C ALA A 18 14.76 -8.12 -18.47
N SER A 19 15.17 -7.14 -17.67
CA SER A 19 15.06 -7.16 -16.21
C SER A 19 14.98 -5.73 -15.67
N VAL A 20 14.15 -5.54 -14.66
CA VAL A 20 13.98 -4.26 -13.97
C VAL A 20 14.66 -4.36 -12.61
N TYR A 21 15.47 -3.36 -12.29
CA TYR A 21 16.15 -3.21 -11.02
C TYR A 21 15.76 -1.89 -10.38
N PHE A 22 15.38 -1.92 -9.10
CA PHE A 22 15.19 -0.73 -8.30
C PHE A 22 16.46 -0.45 -7.50
N HIS A 23 16.88 0.81 -7.40
CA HIS A 23 18.14 1.19 -6.76
C HIS A 23 18.03 1.28 -5.24
N THR A 24 16.85 1.64 -4.73
CA THR A 24 16.57 1.79 -3.30
C THR A 24 15.36 0.98 -2.94
N VAL A 25 15.49 0.14 -1.91
CA VAL A 25 14.39 -0.55 -1.23
C VAL A 25 14.67 -0.54 0.28
N PRO A 26 13.65 -0.48 1.15
CA PRO A 26 12.22 -0.37 0.83
C PRO A 26 11.84 1.01 0.22
N PHE A 27 10.73 1.07 -0.50
CA PHE A 27 10.17 2.34 -1.00
C PHE A 27 9.44 3.09 0.12
N ILE A 28 9.42 4.41 0.01
CA ILE A 28 8.68 5.29 0.90
C ILE A 28 7.65 6.06 0.05
N PRO A 29 6.36 6.07 0.43
CA PRO A 29 5.34 6.83 -0.29
C PRO A 29 5.73 8.32 -0.39
N ASN A 30 5.38 8.96 -1.51
CA ASN A 30 5.74 10.34 -1.85
C ASN A 30 7.24 10.61 -2.08
N GLU A 31 8.07 9.57 -2.19
CA GLU A 31 9.46 9.69 -2.62
C GLU A 31 9.66 9.27 -4.08
N THR A 32 10.68 9.83 -4.71
CA THR A 32 11.10 9.44 -6.06
C THR A 32 11.81 8.08 -6.02
N VAL A 33 11.25 7.11 -6.72
CA VAL A 33 11.84 5.79 -6.93
C VAL A 33 12.78 5.86 -8.14
N HIS A 34 13.97 5.31 -7.97
CA HIS A 34 14.98 5.18 -9.03
C HIS A 34 15.15 3.72 -9.42
N GLY A 35 15.29 3.47 -10.73
CA GLY A 35 15.56 2.13 -11.23
C GLY A 35 16.25 2.11 -12.59
N THR A 36 16.45 0.91 -13.10
CA THR A 36 17.07 0.65 -14.40
C THR A 36 16.41 -0.54 -15.06
N LEU A 37 16.02 -0.36 -16.32
CA LEU A 37 15.66 -1.43 -17.22
C LEU A 37 16.92 -1.88 -17.96
N ARG A 38 17.41 -3.08 -17.66
CA ARG A 38 18.39 -3.77 -18.51
C ARG A 38 17.61 -4.50 -19.59
N VAL A 39 17.99 -4.30 -20.85
CA VAL A 39 17.36 -4.93 -21.99
C VAL A 39 18.39 -5.39 -23.01
N LEU A 40 18.25 -6.63 -23.48
CA LEU A 40 19.05 -7.26 -24.53
C LEU A 40 18.14 -7.71 -25.66
N ASN A 41 18.42 -7.24 -26.87
CA ASN A 41 17.70 -7.68 -28.06
C ASN A 41 18.21 -9.04 -28.53
N THR A 42 17.49 -10.11 -28.16
CA THR A 42 17.78 -11.49 -28.56
C THR A 42 17.23 -11.87 -29.94
N THR A 43 16.55 -10.95 -30.63
CA THR A 43 15.95 -11.20 -31.95
C THR A 43 16.95 -10.94 -33.08
N SER A 44 16.55 -11.30 -34.31
CA SER A 44 17.33 -11.03 -35.54
C SER A 44 16.99 -9.71 -36.22
N HIS A 45 16.08 -8.89 -35.66
CA HIS A 45 15.66 -7.62 -36.25
C HIS A 45 15.78 -6.47 -35.24
N VAL A 46 15.68 -5.23 -35.75
CA VAL A 46 15.71 -4.02 -34.92
C VAL A 46 14.42 -3.89 -34.13
N VAL A 47 14.52 -3.67 -32.82
CA VAL A 47 13.38 -3.41 -31.93
C VAL A 47 13.43 -1.97 -31.44
N ARG A 48 12.32 -1.25 -31.49
CA ARG A 48 12.22 0.15 -31.06
C ARG A 48 11.31 0.24 -29.84
N LEU A 49 11.88 0.55 -28.69
CA LEU A 49 11.13 0.65 -27.43
C LEU A 49 10.49 2.02 -27.30
N GLN A 50 9.24 2.05 -26.82
CA GLN A 50 8.49 3.28 -26.58
C GLN A 50 8.14 3.48 -25.11
N GLU A 51 7.86 2.40 -24.36
CA GLU A 51 7.38 2.55 -22.98
C GLU A 51 7.74 1.35 -22.10
N LEU A 52 8.09 1.62 -20.83
CA LEU A 52 8.02 0.68 -19.73
C LEU A 52 6.83 1.07 -18.85
N THR A 53 5.83 0.21 -18.73
CA THR A 53 4.71 0.39 -17.80
C THR A 53 4.97 -0.44 -16.54
N LEU A 54 4.94 0.18 -15.36
CA LEU A 54 5.00 -0.51 -14.07
C LEU A 54 3.65 -0.40 -13.36
N ASN A 55 3.00 -1.54 -13.10
CA ASN A 55 1.71 -1.61 -12.41
C ASN A 55 1.90 -2.15 -11.00
N PHE A 56 1.75 -1.28 -10.00
CA PHE A 56 1.83 -1.62 -8.59
C PHE A 56 0.51 -2.21 -8.12
N MET A 57 0.57 -3.41 -7.56
CA MET A 57 -0.59 -4.15 -7.10
C MET A 57 -0.40 -4.64 -5.67
N THR A 58 -1.48 -4.69 -4.91
CA THR A 58 -1.54 -5.31 -3.59
C THR A 58 -2.82 -6.12 -3.43
N THR A 59 -3.05 -6.64 -2.23
CA THR A 59 -4.30 -7.31 -1.87
C THR A 59 -4.89 -6.74 -0.59
N PHE A 60 -6.20 -6.87 -0.44
CA PHE A 60 -6.91 -6.51 0.77
C PHE A 60 -7.98 -7.55 1.12
N LYS A 61 -8.41 -7.55 2.38
CA LYS A 61 -9.52 -8.37 2.88
C LYS A 61 -10.84 -7.67 2.63
N ASP A 62 -11.68 -8.28 1.81
CA ASP A 62 -13.05 -7.84 1.54
C ASP A 62 -14.04 -8.74 2.31
N ILE A 63 -15.24 -8.24 2.59
CA ILE A 63 -16.26 -8.90 3.40
C ILE A 63 -17.52 -9.10 2.55
N THR A 64 -17.99 -10.33 2.42
CA THR A 64 -19.29 -10.59 1.76
C THR A 64 -20.46 -10.11 2.61
N LEU A 65 -21.64 -9.96 2.01
CA LEU A 65 -22.90 -9.67 2.74
C LEU A 65 -23.22 -10.71 3.84
N GLU A 66 -22.65 -11.92 3.73
CA GLU A 66 -22.81 -13.02 4.69
C GLU A 66 -21.73 -13.00 5.80
N GLY A 67 -20.81 -12.03 5.76
CA GLY A 67 -19.73 -11.88 6.74
C GLY A 67 -18.50 -12.75 6.48
N ASN A 68 -18.35 -13.32 5.28
CA ASN A 68 -17.19 -14.13 4.93
C ASN A 68 -16.06 -13.23 4.40
N GLU A 69 -14.84 -13.43 4.89
CA GLU A 69 -13.66 -12.70 4.42
C GLU A 69 -13.02 -13.39 3.19
N PHE A 70 -12.62 -12.60 2.19
CA PHE A 70 -11.84 -13.07 1.04
C PHE A 70 -10.78 -12.06 0.63
N ASN A 71 -9.75 -12.51 -0.11
CA ASN A 71 -8.73 -11.61 -0.64
C ASN A 71 -9.17 -11.05 -2.00
N ARG A 72 -9.06 -9.74 -2.17
CA ARG A 72 -9.25 -9.03 -3.44
C ARG A 72 -7.96 -8.30 -3.83
N GLU A 73 -7.67 -8.24 -5.11
CA GLU A 73 -6.54 -7.48 -5.66
C GLU A 73 -6.94 -6.01 -5.80
N ALA A 74 -5.95 -5.13 -5.64
CA ALA A 74 -6.10 -3.70 -5.87
C ALA A 74 -4.92 -3.16 -6.68
N ASP A 75 -5.25 -2.43 -7.74
CA ASP A 75 -4.30 -1.64 -8.52
C ASP A 75 -4.04 -0.34 -7.77
N LEU A 76 -2.77 -0.07 -7.47
CA LEU A 76 -2.37 1.09 -6.68
C LEU A 76 -1.92 2.24 -7.58
N GLN A 77 -1.02 1.95 -8.50
CA GLN A 77 -0.44 2.96 -9.37
C GLN A 77 0.03 2.31 -10.66
N GLU A 78 -0.40 2.86 -11.79
CA GLU A 78 0.19 2.62 -13.10
C GLU A 78 1.21 3.72 -13.38
N VAL A 79 2.43 3.33 -13.74
CA VAL A 79 3.55 4.25 -14.01
C VAL A 79 4.04 4.02 -15.44
N PRO A 80 3.58 4.83 -16.42
CA PRO A 80 4.13 4.80 -17.77
C PRO A 80 5.45 5.59 -17.82
N ILE A 81 6.52 4.92 -18.24
CA ILE A 81 7.86 5.49 -18.40
C ILE A 81 8.21 5.51 -19.88
N ALA A 82 8.32 6.71 -20.44
CA ALA A 82 8.70 6.87 -21.84
C ALA A 82 10.13 6.35 -22.08
N LEU A 83 10.27 5.48 -23.09
CA LEU A 83 11.53 4.96 -23.60
C LEU A 83 11.76 5.52 -25.00
N SER A 84 13.03 5.69 -25.38
CA SER A 84 13.43 6.13 -26.71
C SER A 84 14.65 5.34 -27.21
N ALA A 85 14.63 4.02 -26.98
CA ALA A 85 15.73 3.12 -27.32
C ALA A 85 15.47 2.41 -28.65
N VAL A 86 16.49 2.34 -29.50
CA VAL A 86 16.52 1.54 -30.72
C VAL A 86 17.58 0.46 -30.54
N LEU A 87 17.16 -0.79 -30.47
CA LEU A 87 18.03 -1.93 -30.18
C LEU A 87 18.31 -2.70 -31.47
N GLU A 88 19.55 -2.65 -31.95
CA GLU A 88 20.05 -3.55 -32.99
C GLU A 88 20.08 -5.02 -32.48
N PRO A 89 20.07 -6.03 -33.37
CA PRO A 89 20.24 -7.43 -32.97
C PRO A 89 21.48 -7.64 -32.10
N GLY A 90 21.31 -8.21 -30.91
CA GLY A 90 22.38 -8.44 -29.93
C GLY A 90 22.81 -7.23 -29.11
N ALA A 91 22.21 -6.06 -29.31
CA ALA A 91 22.49 -4.87 -28.49
C ALA A 91 21.94 -5.04 -27.07
N GLU A 92 22.72 -4.62 -26.08
CA GLU A 92 22.31 -4.52 -24.68
C GLU A 92 22.35 -3.04 -24.25
N GLU A 93 21.26 -2.58 -23.63
CA GLU A 93 21.12 -1.23 -23.10
C GLU A 93 20.66 -1.25 -21.64
N HIS A 94 21.07 -0.23 -20.90
CA HIS A 94 20.72 -0.02 -19.49
C HIS A 94 20.04 1.34 -19.38
N ILE A 95 18.71 1.33 -19.35
CA ILE A 95 17.90 2.55 -19.43
C ILE A 95 17.48 2.93 -18.01
N PRO A 96 18.04 4.02 -17.43
CA PRO A 96 17.62 4.50 -16.13
C PRO A 96 16.20 5.07 -16.22
N PHE A 97 15.43 4.91 -15.14
CA PHE A 97 14.11 5.50 -15.01
C PHE A 97 13.87 6.00 -13.60
N THR A 98 12.92 6.93 -13.47
CA THR A 98 12.46 7.47 -12.19
C THR A 98 10.97 7.73 -12.23
N PHE A 99 10.30 7.62 -11.09
CA PHE A 99 8.91 8.03 -10.92
C PHE A 99 8.64 8.34 -9.45
N ASP A 100 7.58 9.10 -9.16
CA ASP A 100 7.16 9.37 -7.79
C ASP A 100 6.13 8.32 -7.34
N LEU A 101 6.40 7.67 -6.21
CA LEU A 101 5.46 6.71 -5.61
C LEU A 101 4.29 7.48 -4.98
N THR A 102 3.06 7.07 -5.29
CA THR A 102 1.84 7.65 -4.72
C THR A 102 1.91 7.72 -3.19
N MET A 103 1.50 8.86 -2.61
CA MET A 103 1.44 9.05 -1.15
C MET A 103 0.45 8.09 -0.46
N TYR A 104 -0.47 7.51 -1.23
CA TYR A 104 -1.53 6.63 -0.75
C TYR A 104 -1.10 5.15 -0.69
N ALA A 105 0.13 4.81 -1.11
CA ALA A 105 0.62 3.44 -1.10
C ALA A 105 0.65 2.89 0.34
N PRO A 106 -0.11 1.84 0.68
CA PRO A 106 -0.06 1.23 2.02
C PRO A 106 1.29 0.59 2.29
N SER A 107 1.63 0.37 3.55
CA SER A 107 2.84 -0.37 3.89
C SER A 107 2.73 -1.85 3.51
N THR A 108 3.88 -2.47 3.25
CA THR A 108 3.97 -3.93 3.08
C THR A 108 3.62 -4.74 4.32
N ALA A 109 3.53 -4.11 5.49
CA ALA A 109 3.08 -4.80 6.70
C ALA A 109 1.61 -5.23 6.58
N GLY A 110 0.79 -4.47 5.85
CA GLY A 110 -0.63 -4.77 5.63
C GLY A 110 -0.88 -5.89 4.62
N ALA A 111 -0.11 -5.91 3.52
CA ALA A 111 -0.16 -6.95 2.49
C ALA A 111 1.07 -6.87 1.57
N PRO A 112 1.47 -7.99 0.93
CA PRO A 112 2.59 -7.97 -0.02
C PRO A 112 2.25 -7.18 -1.28
N TYR A 113 3.30 -6.61 -1.90
CA TYR A 113 3.22 -5.98 -3.20
C TYR A 113 3.74 -6.89 -4.31
N SER A 114 3.19 -6.69 -5.50
CA SER A 114 3.78 -7.11 -6.77
C SER A 114 3.77 -5.95 -7.75
N VAL A 115 4.78 -5.91 -8.62
CA VAL A 115 4.84 -4.97 -9.74
C VAL A 115 4.82 -5.76 -11.04
N GLU A 116 3.78 -5.59 -11.84
CA GLU A 116 3.79 -6.08 -13.23
C GLU A 116 4.57 -5.07 -14.08
N ALA A 117 5.66 -5.51 -14.71
CA ALA A 117 6.50 -4.68 -15.55
C ALA A 117 6.32 -5.09 -17.01
N THR A 118 5.95 -4.15 -17.86
CA THR A 118 5.65 -4.39 -19.28
C THR A 118 6.44 -3.44 -20.15
N VAL A 119 7.15 -3.96 -21.16
CA VAL A 119 7.83 -3.12 -22.16
C VAL A 119 7.07 -3.19 -23.48
N TRP A 120 6.82 -2.02 -24.06
CA TRP A 120 6.11 -1.81 -25.32
C TRP A 120 7.04 -1.25 -26.39
N ASP A 121 6.85 -1.71 -27.63
CA ASP A 121 7.50 -1.14 -28.80
C ASP A 121 6.71 0.02 -29.41
N THR A 122 7.30 0.66 -30.43
CA THR A 122 6.67 1.79 -31.15
C THR A 122 5.44 1.41 -31.98
N ASP A 123 5.20 0.12 -32.20
CA ASP A 123 4.02 -0.39 -32.90
C ASP A 123 2.87 -0.72 -31.91
N GLY A 124 3.08 -0.46 -30.61
CA GLY A 124 2.10 -0.75 -29.55
C GLY A 124 2.05 -2.22 -29.15
N LYS A 125 3.06 -3.01 -29.51
CA LYS A 125 3.14 -4.43 -29.17
C LYS A 125 3.96 -4.62 -27.90
N ARG A 126 3.48 -5.52 -27.04
CA ARG A 126 4.22 -5.97 -25.86
C ARG A 126 5.40 -6.84 -26.28
N VAL A 127 6.62 -6.41 -25.96
CA VAL A 127 7.87 -7.11 -26.30
C VAL A 127 8.53 -7.82 -25.11
N TRP A 128 8.16 -7.44 -23.88
CA TRP A 128 8.59 -8.13 -22.66
C TRP A 128 7.60 -7.93 -21.51
N PHE A 129 7.52 -8.91 -20.60
CA PHE A 129 6.69 -8.87 -19.40
C PHE A 129 7.33 -9.68 -18.27
N ASP A 130 7.34 -9.12 -17.06
CA ASP A 130 7.66 -9.86 -15.84
C ASP A 130 6.83 -9.36 -14.64
N VAL A 131 6.79 -10.18 -13.59
CA VAL A 131 6.19 -9.82 -12.30
C VAL A 131 7.27 -9.82 -11.25
N ILE A 132 7.54 -8.64 -10.70
CA ILE A 132 8.46 -8.43 -9.59
C ILE A 132 7.67 -8.63 -8.30
N GLU A 133 7.93 -9.73 -7.60
CA GLU A 133 7.31 -10.03 -6.31
C GLU A 133 8.13 -9.46 -5.16
N LYS A 134 7.48 -9.24 -4.00
CA LYS A 134 8.12 -8.84 -2.73
C LYS A 134 8.79 -7.47 -2.78
N VAL A 135 8.17 -6.53 -3.48
CA VAL A 135 8.52 -5.11 -3.34
C VAL A 135 8.17 -4.67 -1.92
N GLU A 136 9.11 -4.05 -1.22
CA GLU A 136 8.92 -3.56 0.14
C GLU A 136 8.54 -2.08 0.12
N VAL A 137 7.51 -1.72 0.88
CA VAL A 137 7.02 -0.35 1.05
C VAL A 137 6.86 -0.08 2.53
N GLU A 138 7.51 0.98 3.03
CA GLU A 138 7.36 1.44 4.40
C GLU A 138 6.15 2.37 4.55
N PRO A 139 5.60 2.55 5.76
CA PRO A 139 4.65 3.62 6.01
C PRO A 139 5.29 4.99 5.76
N LEU A 140 4.47 5.99 5.42
CA LEU A 140 4.86 7.40 5.42
C LEU A 140 5.60 7.76 6.73
N PRO A 141 6.68 8.56 6.70
CA PRO A 141 7.43 8.92 7.90
C PRO A 141 6.56 9.56 9.01
N ALA A 142 5.54 10.33 8.63
CA ALA A 142 4.59 10.92 9.57
C ALA A 142 3.70 9.86 10.25
N LEU A 143 3.34 8.78 9.53
CA LEU A 143 2.60 7.66 10.10
C LEU A 143 3.46 6.80 11.02
N LYS A 144 4.77 6.67 10.74
CA LYS A 144 5.71 6.05 11.68
C LYS A 144 5.74 6.79 13.03
N ARG A 145 5.76 8.13 13.00
CA ARG A 145 5.65 8.95 14.23
C ARG A 145 4.32 8.75 14.95
N LEU A 146 3.23 8.58 14.22
CA LEU A 146 1.92 8.26 14.81
C LEU A 146 1.92 6.87 15.46
N LEU A 147 2.56 5.86 14.84
CA LEU A 147 2.75 4.54 15.44
C LEU A 147 3.53 4.65 16.75
N GLU A 148 4.67 5.35 16.75
CA GLU A 148 5.49 5.58 17.95
C GLU A 148 4.70 6.27 19.07
N ALA A 149 3.92 7.32 18.73
CA ALA A 149 3.07 7.99 19.70
C ALA A 149 1.95 7.09 20.25
N THR A 150 1.43 6.18 19.43
CA THR A 150 0.43 5.18 19.82
C THR A 150 1.02 4.17 20.79
N GLU A 151 2.24 3.70 20.54
CA GLU A 151 2.98 2.81 21.45
C GLU A 151 3.25 3.49 22.80
N HIS A 152 3.72 4.74 22.80
CA HIS A 152 3.90 5.52 24.04
C HIS A 152 2.59 5.77 24.80
N ALA A 153 1.44 5.77 24.12
CA ALA A 153 0.13 5.87 24.76
C ALA A 153 -0.31 4.59 25.48
N GLY A 154 0.46 3.50 25.37
CA GLY A 154 0.19 2.20 25.98
C GLY A 154 -0.51 1.21 25.03
N LEU A 155 -0.29 1.35 23.72
CA LEU A 155 -0.86 0.48 22.68
C LEU A 155 0.25 -0.12 21.80
N GLU A 156 0.67 -1.34 22.09
CA GLU A 156 1.75 -2.01 21.34
C GLU A 156 1.24 -2.60 20.02
N LEU A 157 1.90 -2.32 18.89
CA LEU A 157 1.47 -2.85 17.59
C LEU A 157 1.57 -4.39 17.53
N MET A 158 0.47 -5.05 17.17
CA MET A 158 0.39 -6.51 17.00
C MET A 158 0.36 -6.93 15.52
N PHE A 159 -0.45 -6.24 14.72
CA PHE A 159 -0.62 -6.57 13.31
C PHE A 159 -1.03 -5.35 12.49
N VAL A 160 -0.74 -5.41 11.20
CA VAL A 160 -1.27 -4.52 10.16
C VAL A 160 -1.93 -5.39 9.09
N ARG A 161 -3.08 -4.96 8.56
CA ARG A 161 -3.79 -5.66 7.47
C ARG A 161 -4.49 -4.68 6.56
N ASN A 162 -4.39 -4.88 5.26
CA ASN A 162 -5.27 -4.19 4.30
C ASN A 162 -6.69 -4.78 4.39
N VAL A 163 -7.69 -3.97 4.69
CA VAL A 163 -9.10 -4.38 4.80
C VAL A 163 -9.99 -3.38 4.07
N ILE A 164 -11.14 -3.84 3.58
CA ILE A 164 -12.17 -2.97 2.99
C ILE A 164 -12.43 -1.77 3.90
N ASP A 165 -12.51 -0.59 3.32
CA ASP A 165 -12.77 0.62 4.07
C ASP A 165 -14.21 0.60 4.61
N PRO A 166 -14.42 0.60 5.94
CA PRO A 166 -15.76 0.52 6.50
C PRO A 166 -16.60 1.77 6.22
N ILE A 167 -15.99 2.94 6.00
CA ILE A 167 -16.71 4.22 5.81
C ILE A 167 -17.04 4.45 4.31
N GLY A 168 -16.47 3.68 3.39
CA GLY A 168 -16.80 3.75 1.95
C GLY A 168 -15.84 4.60 1.10
N GLU A 169 -16.07 4.59 -0.21
CA GLU A 169 -15.10 4.80 -1.31
C GLU A 169 -14.50 6.22 -1.50
N GLU A 170 -14.63 7.14 -0.56
CA GLU A 170 -13.96 8.43 -0.70
C GLU A 170 -12.47 8.32 -0.34
N ARG A 171 -11.64 8.01 -1.36
CA ARG A 171 -10.16 8.14 -1.53
C ARG A 171 -9.50 6.85 -2.01
N PRO A 172 -8.31 6.89 -2.66
CA PRO A 172 -8.14 6.34 -4.00
C PRO A 172 -8.29 4.82 -4.12
N TYR A 173 -8.30 4.10 -3.00
CA TYR A 173 -8.48 2.66 -2.96
C TYR A 173 -9.66 2.29 -2.06
N PRO A 174 -10.41 1.20 -2.38
CA PRO A 174 -11.56 0.77 -1.59
C PRO A 174 -11.19 0.15 -0.24
N PHE A 175 -9.96 0.33 0.25
CA PHE A 175 -9.42 -0.36 1.41
C PHE A 175 -8.50 0.57 2.20
N VAL A 176 -8.28 0.22 3.47
CA VAL A 176 -7.41 0.93 4.41
C VAL A 176 -6.48 -0.06 5.12
N GLU A 177 -5.38 0.46 5.66
CA GLU A 177 -4.58 -0.29 6.62
C GLU A 177 -5.26 -0.29 7.99
N LYS A 178 -5.68 -1.47 8.43
CA LYS A 178 -6.13 -1.72 9.80
C LYS A 178 -4.93 -2.14 10.65
N TYR A 179 -4.70 -1.36 11.68
CA TYR A 179 -3.72 -1.60 12.72
C TYR A 179 -4.42 -2.24 13.92
N GLY A 180 -3.84 -3.30 14.47
CA GLY A 180 -4.29 -3.93 15.71
C GLY A 180 -3.23 -3.78 16.78
N PHE A 181 -3.64 -3.30 17.94
CA PHE A 181 -2.77 -3.00 19.06
C PHE A 181 -3.17 -3.79 20.30
N LYS A 182 -2.15 -4.24 21.03
CA LYS A 182 -2.27 -4.82 22.36
C LYS A 182 -2.23 -3.69 23.39
N PRO A 183 -3.28 -3.53 24.20
CA PRO A 183 -3.26 -2.56 25.28
C PRO A 183 -2.32 -3.02 26.41
N VAL A 184 -1.55 -2.08 26.96
CA VAL A 184 -0.64 -2.32 28.08
C VAL A 184 -0.80 -1.25 29.16
N GLY A 185 -0.27 -1.52 30.36
CA GLY A 185 -0.40 -0.61 31.50
C GLY A 185 -1.86 -0.42 31.91
N ASP A 186 -2.27 0.84 32.08
CA ASP A 186 -3.62 1.22 32.52
C ASP A 186 -4.74 0.68 31.60
N TRP A 187 -4.42 0.39 30.33
CA TRP A 187 -5.40 -0.08 29.35
C TRP A 187 -5.56 -1.61 29.29
N ALA A 188 -4.64 -2.36 29.90
CA ALA A 188 -4.57 -3.82 29.75
C ALA A 188 -5.81 -4.55 30.27
N ASP A 189 -6.46 -4.00 31.30
CA ASP A 189 -7.67 -4.56 31.90
C ASP A 189 -8.97 -4.05 31.24
N GLU A 190 -8.87 -3.09 30.31
CA GLU A 190 -10.03 -2.43 29.70
C GLU A 190 -10.36 -2.94 28.30
N PHE A 191 -9.34 -3.20 27.51
CA PHE A 191 -9.47 -3.58 26.12
C PHE A 191 -8.66 -4.85 25.86
N GLU A 192 -9.24 -5.82 25.15
CA GLU A 192 -8.49 -6.99 24.71
C GLU A 192 -7.57 -6.62 23.52
N VAL A 193 -8.12 -5.89 22.54
CA VAL A 193 -7.44 -5.32 21.38
C VAL A 193 -8.04 -3.95 21.07
N VAL A 194 -7.19 -2.97 20.79
CA VAL A 194 -7.61 -1.71 20.16
C VAL A 194 -7.23 -1.81 18.69
N LYS A 195 -8.18 -1.57 17.78
CA LYS A 195 -7.87 -1.48 16.35
C LYS A 195 -8.03 -0.03 15.91
N SER A 196 -7.32 0.34 14.86
CA SER A 196 -7.56 1.60 14.17
C SER A 196 -7.34 1.41 12.67
N PHE A 197 -7.86 2.34 11.89
CA PHE A 197 -7.43 2.53 10.51
C PHE A 197 -7.25 4.02 10.24
N TRP A 198 -6.37 4.31 9.31
CA TRP A 198 -5.91 5.67 9.04
C TRP A 198 -6.22 6.01 7.59
N ARG A 199 -6.93 7.12 7.38
CA ARG A 199 -7.18 7.67 6.04
C ARG A 199 -6.25 8.84 5.82
N VAL A 200 -5.37 8.70 4.84
CA VAL A 200 -4.37 9.70 4.47
C VAL A 200 -4.91 10.57 3.35
N ASP A 201 -4.62 11.87 3.38
CA ASP A 201 -4.81 12.81 2.28
C ASP A 201 -3.72 13.88 2.23
N GLU A 202 -3.85 14.84 1.32
CA GLU A 202 -2.89 15.93 1.14
C GLU A 202 -2.75 16.84 2.37
N ASP A 203 -3.78 16.94 3.21
CA ASP A 203 -3.81 17.84 4.37
C ASP A 203 -3.35 17.15 5.67
N GLY A 204 -3.46 15.83 5.75
CA GLY A 204 -3.08 15.06 6.92
C GLY A 204 -3.58 13.62 6.95
N VAL A 205 -4.01 13.21 8.15
CA VAL A 205 -4.54 11.88 8.42
C VAL A 205 -5.76 11.95 9.33
N ASP A 206 -6.81 11.23 8.95
CA ASP A 206 -7.92 10.90 9.83
C ASP A 206 -7.69 9.54 10.48
N VAL A 207 -7.66 9.54 11.82
CA VAL A 207 -7.44 8.34 12.63
C VAL A 207 -8.77 7.89 13.20
N TYR A 208 -9.21 6.69 12.82
CA TYR A 208 -10.46 6.09 13.27
C TYR A 208 -10.17 4.93 14.21
N TYR A 209 -10.82 4.91 15.38
CA TYR A 209 -10.67 3.82 16.34
C TYR A 209 -11.80 2.80 16.21
N TRP A 210 -11.40 1.54 16.08
CA TRP A 210 -12.26 0.38 15.99
C TRP A 210 -12.01 -0.52 17.22
N LEU A 211 -12.93 -0.47 18.17
CA LEU A 211 -12.87 -1.23 19.42
C LEU A 211 -13.52 -2.62 19.28
N ASP A 212 -13.12 -3.59 20.10
CA ASP A 212 -13.57 -4.99 19.98
C ASP A 212 -15.09 -5.21 20.13
N ASN A 213 -15.77 -4.36 20.88
CA ASN A 213 -17.23 -4.40 20.99
C ASN A 213 -17.93 -4.08 19.65
N ILE A 214 -17.29 -3.30 18.77
CA ILE A 214 -17.80 -2.96 17.44
C ILE A 214 -17.62 -4.14 16.48
N GLU A 215 -16.51 -4.88 16.52
CA GLU A 215 -16.30 -6.06 15.64
C GLU A 215 -17.33 -7.18 15.88
N LYS A 216 -17.91 -7.24 17.09
CA LYS A 216 -19.05 -8.13 17.37
C LYS A 216 -20.32 -7.75 16.59
N GLN A 217 -20.42 -6.50 16.11
CA GLN A 217 -21.46 -6.02 15.21
C GLN A 217 -21.00 -6.23 13.76
N ARG A 218 -21.54 -7.24 13.08
CA ARG A 218 -20.93 -7.82 11.85
C ARG A 218 -21.14 -7.04 10.55
N THR A 219 -21.87 -5.94 10.52
CA THR A 219 -22.15 -5.22 9.26
C THR A 219 -21.20 -4.03 9.08
N LEU A 220 -20.77 -3.78 7.83
CA LEU A 220 -19.94 -2.61 7.49
C LEU A 220 -20.62 -1.31 7.92
N GLU A 221 -21.94 -1.20 7.78
CA GLU A 221 -22.72 -0.04 8.21
C GLU A 221 -22.64 0.20 9.74
N SER A 222 -22.70 -0.86 10.55
CA SER A 222 -22.56 -0.75 12.01
C SER A 222 -21.18 -0.24 12.37
N ILE A 223 -20.16 -0.84 11.75
CA ILE A 223 -18.76 -0.43 11.93
C ILE A 223 -18.60 1.03 11.52
N ALA A 224 -19.08 1.43 10.33
CA ALA A 224 -18.99 2.78 9.79
C ALA A 224 -19.55 3.84 10.75
N ASN A 225 -20.77 3.62 11.24
CA ASN A 225 -21.44 4.53 12.16
C ASN A 225 -20.63 4.69 13.46
N ASP A 226 -20.15 3.58 14.01
CA ASP A 226 -19.39 3.59 15.24
C ASP A 226 -18.02 4.25 15.09
N VAL A 227 -17.24 3.92 14.05
CA VAL A 227 -15.90 4.49 13.88
C VAL A 227 -15.96 5.97 13.53
N THR A 228 -16.99 6.42 12.81
CA THR A 228 -17.19 7.85 12.47
C THR A 228 -17.39 8.71 13.71
N MET A 229 -18.02 8.17 14.76
CA MET A 229 -18.13 8.86 16.06
C MET A 229 -16.81 8.90 16.84
N ARG A 230 -15.80 8.13 16.42
CA ARG A 230 -14.56 7.88 17.16
C ARG A 230 -13.33 8.13 16.30
N HIS A 231 -13.28 9.33 15.71
CA HIS A 231 -12.18 9.73 14.85
C HIS A 231 -11.51 11.02 15.35
N ARG A 232 -10.28 11.22 14.87
CA ARG A 232 -9.53 12.46 15.05
C ARG A 232 -8.78 12.78 13.77
N SER A 233 -8.92 14.00 13.30
CA SER A 233 -8.12 14.55 12.21
C SER A 233 -6.83 15.17 12.73
N LEU A 234 -5.72 14.87 12.07
CA LEU A 234 -4.38 15.39 12.38
C LEU A 234 -3.76 15.92 11.09
N THR A 235 -3.38 17.20 11.09
CA THR A 235 -2.61 17.78 9.99
C THR A 235 -1.17 17.23 9.97
N TRP A 236 -0.50 17.31 8.82
CA TRP A 236 0.92 16.95 8.72
C TRP A 236 1.81 17.73 9.70
N ASP A 237 1.54 19.03 9.88
CA ASP A 237 2.26 19.89 10.83
C ASP A 237 2.09 19.42 12.29
N GLN A 238 0.90 18.96 12.67
CA GLN A 238 0.64 18.41 14.01
C GLN A 238 1.41 17.11 14.24
N LEU A 239 1.45 16.22 13.24
CA LEU A 239 2.22 14.98 13.31
C LEU A 239 3.73 15.21 13.42
N GLU A 240 4.24 16.29 12.84
CA GLU A 240 5.66 16.62 12.88
C GLU A 240 6.07 17.28 14.20
N ARG A 241 5.24 18.18 14.75
CA ARG A 241 5.66 19.07 15.85
C ARG A 241 5.13 18.69 17.23
N GLU A 242 4.12 17.82 17.33
CA GLU A 242 3.37 17.61 18.57
C GLU A 242 3.41 16.18 19.12
N GLN A 243 4.51 15.44 18.98
CA GLN A 243 4.61 14.02 19.37
C GLN A 243 4.05 13.69 20.77
N ASP A 244 4.41 14.46 21.80
CA ASP A 244 3.91 14.23 23.17
C ASP A 244 2.38 14.46 23.29
N ARG A 245 1.83 15.39 22.51
CA ARG A 245 0.39 15.70 22.49
C ARG A 245 -0.39 14.69 21.65
N LEU A 246 0.26 14.02 20.69
CA LEU A 246 -0.35 12.91 19.95
C LEU A 246 -0.73 11.80 20.93
N GLY A 247 0.22 11.32 21.74
CA GLY A 247 -0.02 10.27 22.73
C GLY A 247 -1.13 10.65 23.73
N LEU A 248 -1.10 11.86 24.28
CA LEU A 248 -2.15 12.34 25.18
C LEU A 248 -3.53 12.36 24.53
N GLY A 249 -3.63 12.83 23.28
CA GLY A 249 -4.92 12.87 22.61
C GLY A 249 -5.42 11.48 22.19
N ILE A 250 -4.53 10.52 21.91
CA ILE A 250 -4.91 9.10 21.75
C ILE A 250 -5.54 8.60 23.05
N GLN A 251 -4.91 8.87 24.20
CA GLN A 251 -5.46 8.52 25.51
C GLN A 251 -6.80 9.21 25.79
N GLU A 252 -6.94 10.51 25.48
CA GLU A 252 -8.22 11.23 25.64
C GLU A 252 -9.33 10.63 24.79
N THR A 253 -9.05 10.29 23.53
CA THR A 253 -9.99 9.56 22.67
C THR A 253 -10.36 8.23 23.30
N LEU A 254 -9.41 7.40 23.76
CA LEU A 254 -9.77 6.14 24.44
C LEU A 254 -10.60 6.35 25.72
N ARG A 255 -10.27 7.36 26.54
CA ARG A 255 -11.00 7.67 27.78
C ARG A 255 -12.43 8.15 27.54
N SER A 256 -12.68 8.95 26.49
CA SER A 256 -14.04 9.41 26.19
C SER A 256 -14.99 8.24 25.91
N HIS A 257 -14.46 7.11 25.45
CA HIS A 257 -15.21 5.89 25.19
C HIS A 257 -15.44 5.00 26.42
N ARG A 258 -14.82 5.29 27.57
CA ARG A 258 -15.18 4.64 28.86
C ARG A 258 -16.60 5.00 29.32
N SER A 259 -17.16 6.11 28.83
CA SER A 259 -18.37 6.75 29.38
C SER A 259 -19.62 6.60 28.50
N SER A 260 -19.50 5.90 27.36
CA SER A 260 -20.56 5.67 26.36
C SER A 260 -20.94 4.19 26.32
#